data_AF-A0A0B4FF70-F1
#
_entry.id   AF-A0A0B4FF70-F1
#
_cell.length_a   1.000
_cell.length_b   1.000
_cell.length_c   1.000
_cell.angle_alpha   90.00
_cell.angle_beta   90.00
_cell.angle_gamma   90.00
#
_symmetry.space_group_name_H-M   'P 1'
#
loop_
_entity.id
_entity.type
_entity.pdbx_description
1 polymer ?
#
loop_
_entity_poly.entity_id
_entity_poly.type
_entity_poly.pdbx_seq_one_letter_code
_entity_poly.pdbx_strand_id
1 'polypeptide(L)'
;MASSSDHFSHEVIRLRTNYQDKRQRSNLFPPTGLPILDMEIVPGERPSMRFWHDDGTEVGRFVHLFDIPGKLSGQILRMERNLPPVGGHFEIEGDHFRKLETSPSPPQPIPDDFEDVQDLVMQLPLLDVDPSKHFVKKGKYRSEIENLLTCQGGSCPGSILSNHLVRLLGRSSDGQLVFEKLATRAILARFSSLAIYKR
;
A
#
# COMPACT_ATOMS: atom_id res chain seq x y z
N MET A 1 -26.23 13.46 -26.31
CA MET A 1 -25.55 12.22 -25.90
C MET A 1 -24.80 12.51 -24.61
N ALA A 2 -25.38 12.16 -23.46
CA ALA A 2 -24.84 12.49 -22.14
C ALA A 2 -23.76 11.49 -21.72
N SER A 3 -22.51 11.98 -21.75
CA SER A 3 -21.37 11.66 -20.86
C SER A 3 -21.38 10.31 -20.14
N SER A 4 -20.87 9.25 -20.77
CA SER A 4 -20.48 8.01 -20.06
C SER A 4 -19.31 8.24 -19.08
N SER A 5 -18.56 9.34 -19.21
CA SER A 5 -17.45 9.70 -18.33
C SER A 5 -17.88 10.10 -16.92
N ASP A 6 -19.12 10.56 -16.75
CA ASP A 6 -19.61 11.04 -15.45
C ASP A 6 -20.02 9.87 -14.54
N HIS A 7 -20.66 8.84 -15.09
CA HIS A 7 -21.08 7.66 -14.33
C HIS A 7 -19.91 6.89 -13.73
N PHE A 8 -18.88 6.59 -14.52
CA PHE A 8 -17.72 5.84 -14.02
C PHE A 8 -16.93 6.64 -12.97
N SER A 9 -16.82 7.96 -13.13
CA SER A 9 -16.13 8.83 -12.16
C SER A 9 -16.87 8.85 -10.82
N HIS A 10 -18.19 9.00 -10.85
CA HIS A 10 -19.03 8.93 -9.66
C HIS A 10 -18.93 7.56 -8.98
N GLU A 11 -18.93 6.47 -9.74
CA GLU A 11 -18.82 5.13 -9.18
C GLU A 11 -17.46 4.89 -8.50
N VAL A 12 -16.36 5.36 -9.10
CA VAL A 12 -15.02 5.27 -8.49
C VAL A 12 -14.96 6.08 -7.18
N ILE A 13 -15.51 7.29 -7.15
CA ILE A 13 -15.58 8.10 -5.93
C ILE A 13 -16.38 7.36 -4.86
N ARG A 14 -17.57 6.86 -5.22
CA ARG A 14 -18.45 6.09 -4.32
C ARG A 14 -17.73 4.88 -3.71
N LEU A 15 -17.05 4.09 -4.53
CA LEU A 15 -16.30 2.91 -4.08
C LEU A 15 -15.14 3.28 -3.15
N ARG A 16 -14.40 4.36 -3.46
CA ARG A 16 -13.29 4.82 -2.62
C ARG A 16 -13.76 5.34 -1.26
N THR A 17 -14.80 6.17 -1.25
CA THR A 17 -15.41 6.66 0.00
C THR A 17 -15.91 5.48 0.83
N ASN A 18 -16.62 4.53 0.21
CA ASN A 18 -17.08 3.33 0.90
C ASN A 18 -15.93 2.51 1.50
N TYR A 19 -14.86 2.30 0.73
CA TYR A 19 -13.68 1.57 1.20
C TYR A 19 -12.98 2.31 2.34
N GLN A 20 -12.79 3.62 2.22
CA GLN A 20 -12.17 4.44 3.26
C GLN A 20 -12.98 4.40 4.56
N ASP A 21 -14.30 4.52 4.47
CA ASP A 21 -15.18 4.44 5.64
C ASP A 21 -15.13 3.06 6.31
N LYS A 22 -15.11 1.99 5.51
CA LYS A 22 -14.92 0.62 6.01
C LYS A 22 -13.57 0.48 6.71
N ARG A 23 -12.51 1.02 6.11
CA ARG A 23 -11.15 0.99 6.65
C ARG A 23 -11.04 1.71 7.99
N GLN A 24 -11.68 2.87 8.13
CA GLN A 24 -11.67 3.65 9.37
C GLN A 24 -12.48 2.99 10.49
N ARG A 25 -13.54 2.25 10.16
CA ARG A 25 -14.40 1.57 11.14
C ARG A 25 -13.94 0.16 11.52
N SER A 26 -13.10 -0.45 10.69
CA SER A 26 -12.57 -1.79 10.92
C SER A 26 -11.45 -1.80 11.96
N ASN A 27 -11.50 -2.73 12.91
CA ASN A 27 -10.41 -3.01 13.85
C ASN A 27 -9.40 -4.06 13.33
N LEU A 28 -9.49 -4.48 12.07
CA LEU A 28 -8.53 -5.41 11.46
C LEU A 28 -7.19 -4.72 11.16
N PHE A 29 -7.21 -3.40 10.95
CA PHE A 29 -6.06 -2.59 10.55
C PHE A 29 -5.98 -1.28 11.36
N PRO A 30 -4.79 -0.66 11.46
CA PRO A 30 -4.65 0.70 11.98
C PRO A 30 -5.48 1.72 11.18
N PRO A 31 -5.96 2.81 11.82
CA PRO A 31 -5.64 3.24 13.18
C PRO A 31 -6.56 2.66 14.28
N THR A 32 -7.70 2.06 13.90
CA THR A 32 -8.69 1.55 14.85
C THR A 32 -8.29 0.19 15.42
N GLY A 33 -7.65 -0.65 14.62
CA GLY A 33 -7.02 -1.90 15.03
C GLY A 33 -5.60 -1.72 15.56
N LEU A 34 -4.99 -2.84 15.97
CA LEU A 34 -3.59 -2.89 16.37
C LEU A 34 -2.65 -2.66 15.17
N PRO A 35 -1.42 -2.13 15.39
CA PRO A 35 -0.38 -2.13 14.37
C PRO A 35 -0.14 -3.53 13.81
N ILE A 36 0.26 -3.62 12.54
CA ILE A 36 0.55 -4.89 11.87
C ILE A 36 2.07 -5.04 11.80
N LEU A 37 2.58 -6.11 12.38
CA LEU A 37 3.96 -6.57 12.24
C LEU A 37 4.17 -7.18 10.86
N ASP A 38 3.28 -8.09 10.45
CA ASP A 38 3.33 -8.72 9.13
C ASP A 38 1.96 -9.24 8.69
N MET A 39 1.80 -9.49 7.38
CA MET A 39 0.61 -10.05 6.77
C MET A 39 0.97 -10.97 5.60
N GLU A 40 0.38 -12.16 5.60
CA GLU A 40 0.55 -13.14 4.53
C GLU A 40 -0.80 -13.43 3.85
N ILE A 41 -0.81 -13.43 2.52
CA ILE A 41 -1.93 -13.92 1.72
C ILE A 41 -1.62 -15.36 1.34
N VAL A 42 -2.49 -16.29 1.73
CA VAL A 42 -2.36 -17.71 1.43
C VAL A 42 -3.31 -18.04 0.28
N PRO A 43 -2.81 -18.19 -0.96
CA PRO A 43 -3.62 -18.62 -2.11
C PRO A 43 -3.90 -20.13 -2.07
N GLY A 44 -4.74 -20.61 -2.99
CA GLY A 44 -4.99 -22.04 -3.19
C GLY A 44 -6.46 -22.42 -3.02
N GLU A 45 -6.73 -23.70 -2.77
CA GLU A 45 -8.08 -24.25 -2.60
C GLU A 45 -8.82 -23.65 -1.40
N ARG A 46 -8.07 -23.26 -0.36
CA ARG A 46 -8.59 -22.58 0.83
C ARG A 46 -7.91 -21.23 0.99
N PRO A 47 -8.32 -20.22 0.20
CA PRO A 47 -7.71 -18.90 0.29
C PRO A 47 -7.91 -18.31 1.69
N SER A 48 -6.87 -17.70 2.24
CA SER A 48 -6.91 -17.12 3.58
C SER A 48 -5.89 -15.99 3.72
N MET A 49 -6.01 -15.22 4.80
CA MET A 49 -5.04 -14.20 5.18
C MET A 49 -4.62 -14.40 6.63
N ARG A 50 -3.32 -14.26 6.89
CA ARG A 50 -2.71 -14.33 8.21
C ARG A 50 -2.18 -12.96 8.58
N PHE A 51 -2.43 -12.54 9.81
CA PHE A 51 -2.03 -11.26 10.35
C PHE A 51 -1.25 -11.49 11.64
N TRP A 52 -0.12 -10.81 11.75
CA TRP A 52 0.63 -10.65 12.99
C TRP A 52 0.46 -9.20 13.42
N HIS A 53 -0.27 -8.98 14.50
CA HIS A 53 -0.49 -7.68 15.12
C HIS A 53 0.51 -7.43 16.24
N ASP A 54 0.95 -6.18 16.37
CA ASP A 54 1.68 -5.74 17.55
C ASP A 54 0.68 -5.50 18.68
N ASP A 55 0.72 -6.34 19.71
CA ASP A 55 -0.08 -6.19 20.93
C ASP A 55 0.77 -5.80 22.15
N GLY A 56 2.04 -5.42 21.92
CA GLY A 56 3.01 -5.08 22.95
C GLY A 56 3.71 -6.29 23.60
N THR A 57 3.40 -7.52 23.17
CA THR A 57 4.15 -8.72 23.57
C THR A 57 5.33 -8.98 22.62
N GLU A 58 6.29 -9.82 23.05
CA GLU A 58 7.47 -10.16 22.24
C GLU A 58 7.13 -10.79 20.88
N VAL A 59 6.04 -11.57 20.83
CA VAL A 59 5.63 -12.32 19.63
C VAL A 59 4.41 -11.71 18.91
N GLY A 60 3.78 -10.70 19.51
CA GLY A 60 2.55 -10.11 19.00
C GLY A 60 1.33 -11.04 19.12
N ARG A 61 0.24 -10.65 18.44
CA ARG A 61 -1.00 -11.42 18.31
C ARG A 61 -1.13 -11.97 16.90
N PHE A 62 -1.54 -13.23 16.79
CA PHE A 62 -1.72 -13.90 15.49
C PHE A 62 -3.20 -14.14 15.18
N VAL A 63 -3.60 -13.77 13.96
CA VAL A 63 -4.98 -13.93 13.48
C VAL A 63 -4.97 -14.57 12.10
N HIS A 64 -5.65 -15.70 11.94
CA HIS A 64 -5.82 -16.37 10.64
C HIS A 64 -7.29 -16.35 10.21
N LEU A 65 -7.57 -15.74 9.06
CA LEU A 65 -8.93 -15.59 8.53
C LEU A 65 -9.05 -16.30 7.19
N PHE A 66 -9.96 -17.27 7.09
CA PHE A 66 -10.28 -17.92 5.82
C PHE A 66 -11.20 -17.03 4.98
N ASP A 67 -10.92 -16.87 3.69
CA ASP A 67 -11.77 -16.08 2.79
C ASP A 67 -12.95 -16.90 2.30
N ILE A 68 -13.98 -16.96 3.15
CA ILE A 68 -15.26 -17.60 2.84
C ILE A 68 -16.32 -16.50 2.68
N PRO A 69 -16.71 -16.14 1.44
CA PRO A 69 -17.69 -15.09 1.19
C PRO A 69 -19.01 -15.30 1.93
N GLY A 70 -19.58 -14.24 2.47
CA GLY A 70 -20.87 -14.27 3.19
C GLY A 70 -20.82 -14.83 4.62
N LYS A 71 -19.67 -15.37 5.06
CA LYS A 71 -19.43 -15.86 6.42
C LYS A 71 -18.68 -14.85 7.28
N LEU A 72 -18.64 -15.05 8.60
CA LEU A 72 -17.98 -14.13 9.53
C LEU A 72 -16.54 -13.80 9.11
N SER A 73 -15.71 -14.81 8.84
CA SER A 73 -14.30 -14.62 8.44
C SER A 73 -14.18 -13.79 7.15
N GLY A 74 -15.01 -14.07 6.14
CA GLY A 74 -15.03 -13.32 4.89
C GLY A 74 -15.61 -11.90 5.03
N GLN A 75 -16.58 -11.69 5.91
CA GLN A 75 -17.12 -10.36 6.23
C GLN A 75 -16.07 -9.50 6.95
N ILE A 76 -15.25 -10.10 7.81
CA ILE A 76 -14.13 -9.41 8.46
C ILE A 76 -13.09 -8.99 7.39
N LEU A 77 -12.71 -9.89 6.49
CA LEU A 77 -11.76 -9.58 5.40
C LEU A 77 -12.26 -8.48 4.45
N ARG A 78 -13.58 -8.38 4.27
CA ARG A 78 -14.24 -7.31 3.48
C ARG A 78 -14.52 -6.04 4.30
N MET A 79 -14.05 -5.99 5.56
CA MET A 79 -14.22 -4.90 6.53
C MET A 79 -15.69 -4.54 6.79
N GLU A 80 -16.56 -5.54 6.71
CA GLU A 80 -18.00 -5.43 7.00
C GLU A 80 -18.32 -5.80 8.45
N ARG A 81 -17.41 -6.53 9.10
CA ARG A 81 -17.44 -6.82 10.53
C ARG A 81 -16.05 -6.63 11.14
N ASN A 82 -16.05 -6.34 12.44
CA ASN A 82 -14.84 -6.26 13.24
C ASN A 82 -14.39 -7.65 13.69
N LEU A 83 -13.10 -7.79 13.91
CA LEU A 83 -12.52 -8.89 14.66
C LEU A 83 -13.21 -8.98 16.03
N PRO A 84 -13.56 -10.19 16.50
CA PRO A 84 -14.02 -10.40 17.86
C PRO A 84 -13.01 -9.86 18.89
N PRO A 85 -13.46 -9.27 20.01
CA PRO A 85 -12.61 -8.69 21.05
C PRO A 85 -12.02 -9.80 21.95
N VAL A 86 -11.33 -10.77 21.34
CA VAL A 86 -10.75 -11.93 22.03
C VAL A 86 -9.23 -11.80 22.02
N GLY A 87 -8.58 -11.83 23.18
CA GLY A 87 -7.12 -11.80 23.27
C GLY A 87 -6.46 -13.09 22.77
N GLY A 88 -5.14 -13.04 22.58
CA GLY A 88 -4.32 -14.18 22.15
C GLY A 88 -4.48 -14.54 20.68
N HIS A 89 -3.87 -15.66 20.29
CA HIS A 89 -3.85 -16.15 18.92
C HIS A 89 -5.14 -16.91 18.58
N PHE A 90 -5.66 -16.75 17.38
CA PHE A 90 -6.85 -17.48 16.94
C PHE A 90 -6.99 -17.51 15.42
N GLU A 91 -7.91 -18.34 14.96
CA GLU A 91 -8.37 -18.38 13.59
C GLU A 91 -9.90 -18.35 13.50
N ILE A 92 -10.39 -17.94 12.33
CA ILE A 92 -11.82 -17.97 11.99
C ILE A 92 -11.99 -18.59 10.61
N GLU A 93 -12.59 -19.78 10.57
CA GLU A 93 -12.98 -20.48 9.33
C GLU A 93 -14.51 -20.38 9.15
N GLY A 94 -14.94 -19.51 8.24
CA GLY A 94 -16.35 -19.25 8.03
C GLY A 94 -16.96 -18.57 9.26
N ASP A 95 -17.84 -19.28 9.98
CA ASP A 95 -18.44 -18.81 11.23
C ASP A 95 -17.82 -19.46 12.48
N HIS A 96 -16.84 -20.35 12.29
CA HIS A 96 -16.22 -21.12 13.35
C HIS A 96 -14.96 -20.43 13.86
N PHE A 97 -14.92 -20.20 15.18
CA PHE A 97 -13.79 -19.58 15.88
C PHE A 97 -12.97 -20.64 16.60
N ARG A 98 -11.65 -20.59 16.49
CA ARG A 98 -10.72 -21.49 17.20
C ARG A 98 -9.56 -20.70 17.80
N LYS A 99 -9.36 -20.83 19.12
CA LYS A 99 -8.15 -20.32 19.78
C LYS A 99 -6.95 -21.17 19.41
N LEU A 100 -5.79 -20.53 19.32
CA LEU A 100 -4.51 -21.16 19.08
C LEU A 100 -3.62 -20.94 20.30
N GLU A 101 -2.98 -22.01 20.77
CA GLU A 101 -2.05 -21.95 21.91
C GLU A 101 -0.73 -21.27 21.54
N THR A 102 -0.35 -21.34 20.26
CA THR A 102 0.91 -20.80 19.75
C THR A 102 0.70 -20.01 18.46
N SER A 103 1.55 -19.00 18.26
CA SER A 103 1.67 -18.31 16.97
C SER A 103 2.67 -19.05 16.08
N PRO A 104 2.38 -19.21 14.77
CA PRO A 104 3.45 -19.46 13.82
C PRO A 104 4.41 -18.28 13.81
N SER A 105 5.69 -18.53 13.52
CA SER A 105 6.65 -17.47 13.26
C SER A 105 6.17 -16.60 12.09
N PRO A 106 6.33 -15.28 12.15
CA PRO A 106 6.12 -14.43 10.99
C PRO A 106 6.96 -14.92 9.79
N PRO A 107 6.50 -14.67 8.54
CA PRO A 107 7.32 -14.85 7.36
C PRO A 107 8.71 -14.23 7.58
N GLN A 108 9.75 -14.95 7.15
CA GLN A 108 11.09 -14.37 7.17
C GLN A 108 11.10 -13.17 6.21
N PRO A 109 11.65 -12.02 6.61
CA PRO A 109 11.84 -10.90 5.70
C PRO A 109 12.57 -11.41 4.46
N ILE A 110 11.99 -11.19 3.28
CA ILE A 110 12.69 -11.49 2.04
C ILE A 110 13.87 -10.53 1.99
N PRO A 111 15.13 -11.04 1.92
CA PRO A 111 16.29 -10.18 1.80
C PRO A 111 16.10 -9.26 0.60
N ASP A 112 16.34 -7.96 0.81
CA ASP A 112 16.26 -7.01 -0.30
C ASP A 112 17.34 -7.35 -1.34
N ASP A 113 16.92 -7.49 -2.59
CA ASP A 113 17.76 -7.76 -3.75
C ASP A 113 18.30 -6.45 -4.36
N PHE A 114 18.62 -5.49 -3.49
CA PHE A 114 18.99 -4.14 -3.90
C PHE A 114 20.28 -4.13 -4.69
N GLU A 115 20.25 -3.45 -5.81
CA GLU A 115 21.44 -3.13 -6.57
C GLU A 115 22.18 -1.95 -5.94
N ASP A 116 23.49 -1.89 -6.17
CA ASP A 116 24.23 -0.65 -5.92
C ASP A 116 23.87 0.37 -7.00
N VAL A 117 23.21 1.43 -6.53
CA VAL A 117 22.72 2.54 -7.35
C VAL A 117 23.41 3.86 -7.01
N GLN A 118 24.45 3.84 -6.17
CA GLN A 118 25.04 5.05 -5.60
C GLN A 118 25.59 6.00 -6.67
N ASP A 119 26.19 5.48 -7.74
CA ASP A 119 26.70 6.25 -8.88
C ASP A 119 25.59 7.01 -9.62
N LEU A 120 24.41 6.41 -9.79
CA LEU A 120 23.25 7.06 -10.43
C LEU A 120 22.62 8.10 -9.50
N VAL A 121 22.46 7.76 -8.22
CA VAL A 121 21.92 8.68 -7.21
C VAL A 121 22.81 9.92 -7.09
N MET A 122 24.13 9.75 -7.07
CA MET A 122 25.08 10.86 -6.89
C MET A 122 25.06 11.88 -8.05
N GLN A 123 24.52 11.53 -9.21
CA GLN A 123 24.29 12.45 -10.32
C GLN A 123 23.10 13.39 -10.08
N LEU A 124 22.23 13.07 -9.11
CA LEU A 124 21.07 13.88 -8.76
C LEU A 124 21.48 15.09 -7.92
N PRO A 125 20.78 16.24 -8.06
CA PRO A 125 21.02 17.40 -7.22
C PRO A 125 20.71 17.07 -5.77
N LEU A 126 21.58 17.53 -4.87
CA LEU A 126 21.35 17.45 -3.43
C LEU A 126 20.26 18.44 -3.02
N LEU A 127 19.26 17.96 -2.29
CA LEU A 127 18.13 18.74 -1.81
C LEU A 127 18.02 18.66 -0.29
N ASP A 128 17.54 19.76 0.29
CA ASP A 128 17.07 19.78 1.67
C ASP A 128 15.65 19.21 1.73
N VAL A 129 15.44 18.23 2.61
CA VAL A 129 14.18 17.46 2.66
C VAL A 129 13.21 18.16 3.60
N ASP A 130 12.26 18.91 3.05
CA ASP A 130 11.08 19.40 3.78
C ASP A 130 10.08 18.25 4.01
N PRO A 131 9.91 17.72 5.24
CA PRO A 131 9.03 16.59 5.49
C PRO A 131 7.54 16.91 5.27
N SER A 132 7.14 18.19 5.21
CA SER A 132 5.77 18.57 4.90
C SER A 132 5.46 18.49 3.40
N LYS A 133 6.49 18.62 2.55
CA LYS A 133 6.37 18.68 1.08
C LYS A 133 7.02 17.53 0.36
N HIS A 134 7.90 16.76 1.00
CA HIS A 134 8.68 15.72 0.36
C HIS A 134 8.48 14.37 1.04
N PHE A 135 8.59 13.32 0.24
CA PHE A 135 8.81 11.97 0.74
C PHE A 135 10.12 11.45 0.15
N VAL A 136 10.84 10.68 0.94
CA VAL A 136 12.08 10.04 0.54
C VAL A 136 11.85 8.56 0.30
N LYS A 137 12.57 7.99 -0.66
CA LYS A 137 12.56 6.57 -0.96
C LYS A 137 13.97 6.11 -1.29
N LYS A 138 14.39 4.97 -0.74
CA LYS A 138 15.63 4.32 -1.17
C LYS A 138 15.48 3.78 -2.59
N GLY A 139 16.43 4.10 -3.48
CA GLY A 139 16.48 3.53 -4.82
C GLY A 139 16.79 2.04 -4.72
N LYS A 140 16.02 1.19 -5.43
CA LYS A 140 16.15 -0.27 -5.34
C LYS A 140 16.96 -0.85 -6.50
N TYR A 141 16.68 -0.39 -7.72
CA TYR A 141 17.27 -0.92 -8.95
C TYR A 141 17.77 0.22 -9.83
N ARG A 142 18.85 -0.03 -10.59
CA ARG A 142 19.41 0.95 -11.53
C ARG A 142 18.38 1.37 -12.58
N SER A 143 17.67 0.38 -13.12
CA SER A 143 16.62 0.59 -14.13
C SER A 143 15.47 1.49 -13.62
N GLU A 144 15.16 1.46 -12.32
CA GLU A 144 14.18 2.38 -11.71
C GLU A 144 14.66 3.82 -11.87
N ILE A 145 15.90 4.10 -11.50
CA ILE A 145 16.46 5.46 -11.49
C ILE A 145 16.65 5.97 -12.93
N GLU A 146 17.16 5.13 -13.82
CA GLU A 146 17.30 5.45 -15.25
C GLU A 146 15.94 5.78 -15.90
N ASN A 147 14.90 5.02 -15.58
CA ASN A 147 13.54 5.30 -16.06
C ASN A 147 13.00 6.61 -15.50
N LEU A 148 13.19 6.88 -14.19
CA LEU A 148 12.78 8.14 -13.57
C LEU A 148 13.45 9.34 -14.24
N LEU A 149 14.75 9.25 -14.53
CA LEU A 149 15.50 10.29 -15.25
C LEU A 149 14.98 10.46 -16.68
N THR A 150 14.77 9.36 -17.41
CA THR A 150 14.25 9.38 -18.78
C THR A 150 12.86 10.04 -18.86
N CYS A 151 11.99 9.71 -17.90
CA CYS A 151 10.64 10.25 -17.79
C CYS A 151 10.58 11.74 -17.42
N GLN A 152 11.71 12.39 -17.13
CA GLN A 152 11.79 13.82 -16.82
C GLN A 152 12.31 14.69 -17.97
N GLY A 153 12.62 14.10 -19.12
CA GLY A 153 12.96 14.87 -20.33
C GLY A 153 14.44 14.99 -20.57
N GLY A 154 15.23 14.09 -19.98
CA GLY A 154 16.66 14.01 -20.13
C GLY A 154 17.38 14.04 -18.79
N SER A 155 18.70 14.24 -18.84
CA SER A 155 19.67 14.08 -17.76
C SER A 155 19.57 15.10 -16.60
N CYS A 156 18.54 15.95 -16.56
CA CYS A 156 18.41 17.00 -15.55
C CYS A 156 17.14 16.82 -14.70
N PRO A 157 17.31 16.43 -13.42
CA PRO A 157 16.21 16.36 -12.47
C PRO A 157 15.49 17.70 -12.34
N GLY A 158 14.16 17.65 -12.25
CA GLY A 158 13.33 18.83 -12.00
C GLY A 158 12.60 19.41 -13.20
N SER A 159 12.85 18.97 -14.44
CA SER A 159 12.03 19.35 -15.60
C SER A 159 10.83 18.38 -15.75
N ILE A 160 9.66 18.92 -16.08
CA ILE A 160 8.43 18.12 -16.19
C ILE A 160 8.17 17.83 -17.67
N LEU A 161 8.34 16.58 -18.10
CA LEU A 161 7.82 16.14 -19.41
C LEU A 161 6.30 16.04 -19.42
N SER A 162 5.71 15.66 -18.28
CA SER A 162 4.27 15.45 -18.14
C SER A 162 3.82 15.76 -16.73
N ASN A 163 2.75 16.55 -16.61
CA ASN A 163 2.10 16.85 -15.32
C ASN A 163 1.46 15.62 -14.66
N HIS A 164 1.53 14.45 -15.30
CA HIS A 164 0.97 13.19 -14.83
C HIS A 164 2.03 12.22 -14.29
N LEU A 165 3.32 12.55 -14.40
CA LEU A 165 4.40 11.72 -13.91
C LEU A 165 4.88 12.22 -12.55
N VAL A 166 5.20 11.27 -11.66
CA VAL A 166 5.76 11.59 -10.34
C VAL A 166 7.15 12.20 -10.55
N ARG A 167 7.39 13.35 -9.93
CA ARG A 167 8.62 14.12 -10.09
C ARG A 167 9.67 13.67 -9.07
N LEU A 168 10.73 13.00 -9.54
CA LEU A 168 12.00 12.90 -8.84
C LEU A 168 12.65 14.30 -8.77
N LEU A 169 12.78 14.85 -7.58
CA LEU A 169 13.32 16.19 -7.37
C LEU A 169 14.85 16.17 -7.31
N GLY A 170 15.41 15.11 -6.73
CA GLY A 170 16.86 14.99 -6.53
C GLY A 170 17.17 13.89 -5.52
N ARG A 171 18.24 14.08 -4.75
CA ARG A 171 18.63 13.22 -3.63
C ARG A 171 18.74 13.98 -2.33
N SER A 172 18.55 13.27 -1.22
CA SER A 172 18.81 13.77 0.13
C SER A 172 20.29 13.60 0.52
N SER A 173 20.67 14.10 1.69
CA SER A 173 22.03 14.02 2.23
C SER A 173 22.48 12.57 2.49
N ASP A 174 21.55 11.68 2.80
CA ASP A 174 21.74 10.24 2.99
C ASP A 174 21.58 9.41 1.71
N GLY A 175 21.46 10.07 0.55
CA GLY A 175 21.41 9.39 -0.75
C GLY A 175 20.06 8.71 -1.06
N GLN A 176 18.97 9.13 -0.42
CA GLN A 176 17.63 8.69 -0.83
C GLN A 176 17.10 9.55 -1.98
N LEU A 177 16.24 8.96 -2.81
CA LEU A 177 15.52 9.66 -3.86
C LEU A 177 14.46 10.56 -3.21
N VAL A 178 14.46 11.84 -3.58
CA VAL A 178 13.53 12.84 -3.04
C VAL A 178 12.42 13.07 -4.05
N PHE A 179 11.18 12.91 -3.61
CA PHE A 179 10.00 13.14 -4.42
C PHE A 179 9.12 14.19 -3.77
N GLU A 180 8.31 14.86 -4.58
CA GLU A 180 7.23 15.69 -4.07
C GLU A 180 6.18 14.79 -3.39
N LYS A 181 5.80 15.11 -2.15
CA LYS A 181 4.55 14.63 -1.58
C LYS A 181 3.46 15.23 -2.44
N LEU A 182 2.94 14.41 -3.33
CA LEU A 182 1.61 14.65 -3.85
C LEU A 182 0.73 14.69 -2.61
N ALA A 183 0.28 15.90 -2.24
CA ALA A 183 -0.89 16.04 -1.39
C ALA A 183 -1.88 15.02 -1.93
N THR A 184 -2.51 14.23 -1.06
CA THR A 184 -3.67 13.45 -1.43
C THR A 184 -4.60 14.44 -2.11
N ARG A 185 -4.52 14.54 -3.43
CA ARG A 185 -5.54 15.15 -4.24
C ARG A 185 -6.67 14.18 -4.01
N ALA A 186 -7.42 14.43 -2.94
CA ALA A 186 -8.83 14.24 -2.97
C ALA A 186 -9.21 14.68 -4.39
N ILE A 187 -9.71 13.72 -5.14
CA ILE A 187 -10.01 13.78 -6.56
C ILE A 187 -8.79 13.63 -7.52
N LEU A 188 -8.33 12.39 -7.73
CA LEU A 188 -7.96 11.94 -9.09
C LEU A 188 -9.24 11.96 -9.95
N ALA A 189 -9.68 13.15 -10.37
CA ALA A 189 -10.95 13.39 -11.06
C ALA A 189 -10.96 12.91 -12.51
N ARG A 190 -9.80 12.50 -13.02
CA ARG A 190 -9.60 12.22 -14.44
C ARG A 190 -8.72 10.99 -14.57
N PHE A 191 -9.36 9.83 -14.58
CA PHE A 191 -8.81 8.72 -15.35
C PHE A 191 -9.35 8.86 -16.78
N SER A 192 -8.51 8.55 -17.75
CA SER A 192 -8.92 8.39 -19.15
C SER A 192 -9.21 6.91 -19.36
N SER A 193 -10.37 6.54 -19.89
CA SER A 193 -10.64 5.15 -20.27
C SER A 193 -9.56 4.66 -21.25
N LEU A 194 -9.11 3.41 -21.14
CA LEU A 194 -8.16 2.79 -22.09
C LEU A 194 -8.54 2.94 -23.57
N ALA A 195 -9.82 3.21 -23.86
CA ALA A 195 -10.32 3.53 -25.20
C ALA A 195 -9.70 4.80 -25.81
N ILE A 196 -9.16 5.73 -25.01
CA ILE A 196 -8.48 6.94 -25.49
C ILE A 196 -7.08 6.63 -26.02
N TYR A 197 -6.42 5.57 -25.52
CA TYR A 197 -5.07 5.17 -25.90
C TYR A 197 -5.02 4.15 -27.06
N LYS A 198 -6.18 3.65 -27.52
CA LYS A 198 -6.30 2.71 -28.64
C LYS A 198 -6.82 3.36 -29.94
N ARG A 199 -6.45 4.63 -30.19
CA ARG A 199 -6.68 5.28 -31.49
C ARG A 199 -5.39 5.36 -32.28
#